data_AF-A0A2U1MP79-F1
#
_entry.id   AF-A0A2U1MP79-F1
#
_cell.length_a   1.000
_cell.length_b   1.000
_cell.length_c   1.000
_cell.angle_alpha   90.00
_cell.angle_beta   90.00
_cell.angle_gamma   90.00
#
_symmetry.space_group_name_H-M   'P 1'
#
loop_
_entity.id
_entity.type
_entity.pdbx_description
1 polymer ?
#
loop_
_entity_poly.entity_id
_entity_poly.type
_entity_poly.pdbx_seq_one_letter_code
_entity_poly.pdbx_strand_id
1 'polypeptide(L)'
;MLDLRQKIRPKIWRIIGNGEKINVWYDQWNSVGFLSDIIATRSIYNARLFEEKSIKEVIFNDHWRWPDDWKELYPALAHVKVPNLNPLKEDVSKWMEADGKGAWITNLLTLGVPGEATNEGSCSVQCS
;
A
#
# COMPACT_ATOMS: atom_id res chain seq x y z
N MET A 1 7.74 3.50 -23.63
CA MET A 1 6.95 2.46 -22.92
C MET A 1 7.18 2.51 -21.40
N LEU A 2 7.29 3.71 -20.77
CA LEU A 2 7.45 3.87 -19.31
C LEU A 2 6.29 4.62 -18.64
N ASP A 3 5.56 5.45 -19.39
CA ASP A 3 4.53 6.35 -18.84
C ASP A 3 3.33 5.64 -18.23
N LEU A 4 2.98 4.45 -18.74
CA LEU A 4 1.83 3.71 -18.24
C LEU A 4 2.08 3.22 -16.81
N ARG A 5 3.29 2.73 -16.52
CA ARG A 5 3.66 2.26 -15.17
C ARG A 5 3.60 3.40 -14.16
N GLN A 6 4.09 4.58 -14.52
CA GLN A 6 4.06 5.75 -13.62
C GLN A 6 2.64 6.26 -13.35
N LYS A 7 1.72 6.13 -14.31
CA LYS A 7 0.31 6.53 -14.13
C LYS A 7 -0.53 5.51 -13.36
N ILE A 8 -0.21 4.22 -13.48
CA ILE A 8 -0.96 3.14 -12.82
C ILE A 8 -0.50 2.94 -11.38
N ARG A 9 0.81 2.96 -11.13
CA ARG A 9 1.39 2.68 -9.81
C ARG A 9 0.75 3.48 -8.65
N PRO A 10 0.51 4.81 -8.75
CA PRO A 10 -0.11 5.56 -7.65
C PRO A 10 -1.60 5.27 -7.44
N LYS A 11 -2.25 4.58 -8.40
CA LYS A 11 -3.65 4.14 -8.27
C LYS A 11 -3.78 2.84 -7.50
N ILE A 12 -2.68 2.12 -7.25
CA ILE A 12 -2.71 0.85 -6.53
C ILE A 12 -2.28 1.12 -5.09
N TRP A 13 -3.25 1.07 -4.18
CA TRP A 13 -2.99 1.16 -2.74
C TRP A 13 -2.95 -0.25 -2.13
N ARG A 14 -1.92 -0.55 -1.34
CA ARG A 14 -1.79 -1.80 -0.61
C ARG A 14 -2.23 -1.62 0.85
N ILE A 15 -3.05 -2.54 1.33
CA ILE A 15 -3.52 -2.59 2.71
C ILE A 15 -2.79 -3.73 3.41
N ILE A 16 -2.11 -3.37 4.49
CA ILE A 16 -1.24 -4.27 5.23
C ILE A 16 -2.07 -5.25 6.05
N GLY A 17 -1.78 -6.53 5.87
CA GLY A 17 -2.23 -7.65 6.70
C GLY A 17 -1.01 -8.31 7.34
N ASN A 18 -0.53 -9.39 6.73
CA ASN A 18 0.63 -10.16 7.20
C ASN A 18 1.97 -9.58 6.71
N GLY A 19 1.96 -8.66 5.75
CA GLY A 19 3.12 -7.94 5.24
C GLY A 19 4.05 -8.77 4.34
N GLU A 20 3.65 -9.95 3.91
CA GLU A 20 4.47 -10.86 3.08
C GLU A 20 4.46 -10.49 1.60
N LYS A 21 3.34 -9.97 1.09
CA LYS A 21 3.16 -9.70 -0.34
C LYS A 21 3.45 -8.24 -0.70
N ILE A 22 3.43 -7.34 0.27
CA ILE A 22 3.65 -5.91 0.05
C ILE A 22 5.13 -5.59 0.00
N ASN A 23 5.56 -4.93 -1.07
CA ASN A 23 6.92 -4.42 -1.17
C ASN A 23 7.10 -3.11 -0.41
N VAL A 24 8.04 -3.06 0.54
CA VAL A 24 8.31 -1.87 1.38
C VAL A 24 8.64 -0.64 0.53
N TRP A 25 9.46 -0.84 -0.49
CA TRP A 25 10.06 0.25 -1.25
C TRP A 25 9.17 0.69 -2.40
N TYR A 26 8.55 -0.28 -3.08
CA TYR A 26 7.93 -0.05 -4.37
C TYR A 26 6.40 0.01 -4.38
N ASP A 27 5.72 -0.53 -3.37
CA ASP A 27 4.26 -0.44 -3.26
C ASP A 27 3.84 0.81 -2.47
N GLN A 28 2.64 1.32 -2.75
CA GLN A 28 2.04 2.41 -1.99
C GLN A 28 1.18 1.84 -0.87
N TRP A 29 1.73 1.83 0.35
CA TRP A 29 1.04 1.37 1.56
C TRP A 29 0.98 2.44 2.65
N ASN A 30 1.66 3.57 2.45
CA ASN A 30 1.73 4.69 3.39
C ASN A 30 1.37 6.02 2.69
N SER A 31 0.89 7.00 3.46
CA SER A 31 0.54 8.35 2.99
C SER A 31 1.73 9.18 2.55
N VAL A 32 2.93 8.83 2.99
CA VAL A 32 4.20 9.48 2.59
C VAL A 32 4.54 9.22 1.11
N GLY A 33 3.92 8.20 0.50
CA GLY A 33 4.15 7.80 -0.90
C GLY A 33 5.08 6.60 -1.03
N PHE A 34 5.74 6.48 -2.18
CA PHE A 34 6.69 5.40 -2.43
C PHE A 34 8.02 5.67 -1.73
N LEU A 35 8.45 4.76 -0.86
CA LEU A 35 9.75 4.91 -0.19
C LEU A 35 10.92 4.88 -1.19
N SER A 36 10.78 4.22 -2.34
CA SER A 36 11.77 4.25 -3.42
C SER A 36 12.05 5.65 -3.99
N ASP A 37 11.11 6.57 -3.85
CA ASP A 37 11.22 7.92 -4.41
C ASP A 37 11.87 8.88 -3.41
N ILE A 38 11.91 8.47 -2.13
CA ILE A 38 12.48 9.23 -1.00
C ILE A 38 13.88 8.73 -0.68
N ILE A 39 14.04 7.41 -0.60
CA ILE A 39 15.29 6.74 -0.24
C ILE A 39 16.00 6.35 -1.52
N ALA A 40 17.24 6.79 -1.66
CA ALA A 40 18.05 6.42 -2.81
C ALA A 40 18.31 4.89 -2.82
N THR A 41 18.18 4.25 -3.98
CA THR A 41 18.47 2.82 -4.17
C THR A 41 19.84 2.42 -3.63
N ARG A 42 20.84 3.30 -3.77
CA ARG A 42 22.19 3.09 -3.23
C ARG A 42 22.18 2.89 -1.71
N SER A 43 21.34 3.62 -0.99
CA SER A 43 21.25 3.56 0.48
C SER A 43 20.63 2.22 0.89
N ILE A 44 19.56 1.81 0.22
CA ILE A 44 18.93 0.48 0.41
C ILE A 44 19.93 -0.64 0.18
N TYR A 45 20.72 -0.55 -0.90
CA TYR A 45 21.75 -1.53 -1.21
C TYR A 45 22.85 -1.58 -0.15
N ASN A 46 23.36 -0.42 0.28
CA ASN A 46 24.40 -0.31 1.29
C ASN A 46 23.95 -0.85 2.66
N ALA A 47 22.66 -0.70 2.99
CA ALA A 47 22.06 -1.24 4.21
C ALA A 47 21.75 -2.76 4.11
N ARG A 48 22.02 -3.40 2.97
CA ARG A 48 21.68 -4.81 2.68
C ARG A 48 20.18 -5.12 2.73
N LEU A 49 19.33 -4.10 2.63
CA LEU A 49 17.87 -4.23 2.64
C LEU A 49 17.28 -4.44 1.25
N PHE A 50 18.10 -4.55 0.21
CA PHE A 50 17.62 -4.77 -1.17
C PHE A 50 17.06 -6.19 -1.38
N GLU A 51 17.53 -7.15 -0.57
CA GLU A 51 17.05 -8.53 -0.56
C GLU A 51 15.71 -8.64 0.18
N GLU A 52 15.54 -7.81 1.21
CA GLU A 52 14.32 -7.68 2.00
C GLU A 52 13.31 -6.86 1.21
N LYS A 53 12.40 -7.58 0.56
CA LYS A 53 11.39 -6.96 -0.29
C LYS A 53 10.12 -6.69 0.49
N SER A 54 9.80 -7.56 1.45
CA SER A 54 8.51 -7.53 2.13
C SER A 54 8.51 -6.68 3.39
N ILE A 55 7.34 -6.12 3.75
CA ILE A 55 7.19 -5.36 5.01
C ILE A 55 7.52 -6.23 6.22
N LYS A 56 7.15 -7.50 6.17
CA LYS A 56 7.44 -8.47 7.24
C LYS A 56 8.93 -8.67 7.47
N GLU A 57 9.76 -8.63 6.41
CA GLU A 57 11.21 -8.80 6.54
C GLU A 57 11.86 -7.53 7.12
N VAL A 58 11.44 -6.35 6.66
CA VAL A 58 12.06 -5.07 7.08
C VAL A 58 11.61 -4.63 8.48
N ILE A 59 10.60 -5.26 9.07
CA ILE A 59 10.16 -5.04 10.45
C ILE A 59 10.72 -6.16 11.35
N PHE A 60 11.36 -5.77 12.45
CA PHE A 60 11.84 -6.69 13.47
C PHE A 60 11.51 -6.15 14.86
N ASN A 61 10.85 -6.95 15.70
CA ASN A 61 10.40 -6.57 17.04
C ASN A 61 9.64 -5.23 17.08
N ASP A 62 8.70 -5.01 16.17
CA ASP A 62 7.93 -3.76 16.03
C ASP A 62 8.79 -2.50 15.74
N HIS A 63 10.00 -2.68 15.23
CA HIS A 63 10.88 -1.61 14.79
C HIS A 63 11.31 -1.80 13.33
N TRP A 64 11.62 -0.69 12.67
CA TRP A 64 12.23 -0.73 11.34
C TRP A 64 13.68 -1.25 11.43
N ARG A 65 14.06 -2.12 10.50
CA ARG A 65 15.43 -2.65 10.39
C ARG A 65 16.40 -1.67 9.73
N TRP A 66 15.91 -0.59 9.11
CA TRP A 66 16.80 0.39 8.49
C TRP A 66 17.64 1.15 9.51
N PRO A 67 18.84 1.64 9.12
CA PRO A 67 19.72 2.36 10.03
C PRO A 67 19.07 3.61 10.63
N ASP A 68 19.37 3.92 11.90
CA ASP A 68 18.81 5.10 12.56
C ASP A 68 19.23 6.41 11.89
N ASP A 69 20.46 6.47 11.34
CA ASP A 69 20.99 7.62 10.59
C ASP A 69 20.13 7.99 9.37
N TRP A 70 19.30 7.07 8.87
CA TRP A 70 18.37 7.37 7.78
C TRP A 70 17.30 8.39 8.18
N LYS A 71 16.96 8.50 9.47
CA LYS A 71 16.01 9.53 9.95
C LYS A 71 16.57 10.93 9.72
N GLU A 72 17.89 11.10 9.79
CA GLU A 72 18.58 12.37 9.53
C GLU A 72 18.72 12.63 8.02
N LEU A 73 19.04 11.59 7.24
CA LEU A 73 19.20 11.68 5.79
C LEU A 73 17.87 11.84 5.05
N TYR A 74 16.80 11.25 5.57
CA TYR A 74 15.47 11.18 4.96
C TYR A 74 14.39 11.54 6.00
N PRO A 75 14.17 12.84 6.28
CA PRO A 75 13.21 13.28 7.30
C PRO A 75 11.78 12.77 7.07
N ALA A 76 11.41 12.47 5.82
CA ALA A 76 10.12 11.88 5.48
C ALA A 76 9.88 10.52 6.18
N LEU A 77 10.93 9.78 6.55
CA LEU A 77 10.82 8.53 7.29
C LEU A 77 10.24 8.70 8.69
N ALA A 78 10.35 9.88 9.30
CA ALA A 78 9.75 10.16 10.60
C ALA A 78 8.21 10.05 10.58
N HIS A 79 7.59 10.22 9.41
CA HIS A 79 6.14 10.10 9.22
C HIS A 79 5.71 8.66 8.90
N VAL A 80 6.65 7.74 8.70
CA VAL A 80 6.39 6.33 8.37
C VAL A 80 6.23 5.53 9.65
N LYS A 81 4.98 5.39 10.10
CA LYS A 81 4.66 4.59 11.28
C LYS A 81 4.89 3.10 11.01
N VAL A 82 5.40 2.39 12.01
CA VAL A 82 5.49 0.92 11.96
C VAL A 82 4.07 0.35 11.94
N PRO A 83 3.68 -0.39 10.89
CA PRO A 83 2.37 -1.03 10.83
C PRO A 83 2.30 -2.23 11.78
N ASN A 84 1.15 -2.45 12.41
CA ASN A 84 0.90 -3.66 13.17
C ASN A 84 0.55 -4.80 12.20
N LEU A 85 1.43 -5.81 12.12
CA LEU A 85 1.23 -6.95 11.24
C LEU A 85 0.30 -7.97 11.89
N ASN A 86 -0.73 -8.40 11.16
CA ASN A 86 -1.62 -9.46 11.59
C ASN A 86 -1.32 -10.73 10.78
N PRO A 87 -0.70 -11.77 11.39
CA PRO A 87 -0.33 -12.99 10.67
C PRO A 87 -1.53 -13.79 10.16
N LEU A 88 -2.74 -13.53 10.66
CA LEU A 88 -3.98 -14.20 10.27
C LEU A 88 -4.70 -13.52 9.09
N LYS A 89 -4.22 -12.35 8.66
CA LYS A 89 -4.87 -11.56 7.60
C LYS A 89 -3.93 -11.42 6.42
N GLU A 90 -4.38 -11.77 5.22
CA GLU A 90 -3.58 -11.53 4.01
C GLU A 90 -3.52 -10.05 3.64
N ASP A 91 -2.43 -9.65 3.00
CA ASP A 91 -2.30 -8.36 2.34
C ASP A 91 -3.31 -8.21 1.19
N VAL A 92 -3.92 -7.04 1.08
CA VAL A 92 -4.97 -6.75 0.08
C VAL A 92 -4.59 -5.54 -0.76
N SER A 93 -5.01 -5.54 -2.03
CA SER A 93 -4.85 -4.39 -2.93
C SER A 93 -6.18 -3.68 -3.15
N LYS A 94 -6.12 -2.35 -3.22
CA LYS A 94 -7.25 -1.48 -3.51
C LYS A 94 -6.87 -0.57 -4.67
N TRP A 95 -7.75 -0.44 -5.64
CA TRP A 95 -7.63 0.56 -6.68
C TRP A 95 -8.20 1.89 -6.15
N MET A 96 -7.44 2.96 -6.25
CA MET A 96 -7.85 4.31 -5.88
C MET A 96 -8.36 5.02 -7.13
N GLU A 97 -9.62 5.43 -7.09
CA GLU A 97 -10.23 6.26 -8.13
C GLU A 97 -9.91 7.74 -7.90
N ALA A 98 -10.14 8.57 -8.92
CA ALA A 98 -9.77 9.98 -8.91
C ALA A 98 -10.57 10.82 -7.89
N ASP A 99 -11.72 10.32 -7.42
CA ASP A 99 -12.57 10.96 -6.43
C ASP A 99 -12.24 10.57 -4.98
N GLY A 100 -11.19 9.76 -4.78
CA GLY A 100 -10.80 9.25 -3.46
C GLY A 100 -11.64 8.08 -2.97
N LYS A 101 -12.67 7.65 -3.71
CA LYS A 101 -13.29 6.35 -3.51
C LYS A 101 -12.34 5.32 -4.10
N GLY A 102 -12.27 4.14 -3.50
CA GLY A 102 -11.43 3.09 -4.06
C GLY A 102 -12.16 1.77 -4.04
N ALA A 103 -11.99 1.00 -5.11
CA ALA A 103 -12.54 -0.32 -5.29
C ALA A 103 -11.53 -1.38 -4.83
N TRP A 104 -12.01 -2.42 -4.14
CA TRP A 104 -11.17 -3.53 -3.74
C TRP A 104 -10.74 -4.33 -4.98
N ILE A 105 -9.46 -4.65 -5.09
CA ILE A 105 -8.97 -5.62 -6.08
C ILE A 105 -9.06 -6.98 -5.38
N THR A 106 -10.25 -7.58 -5.38
CA THR A 106 -10.43 -8.92 -4.83
C THR A 106 -9.80 -9.95 -5.77
N ASN A 107 -9.17 -10.99 -5.21
CA ASN A 107 -8.80 -12.15 -6.00
C ASN A 107 -10.05 -12.70 -6.68
N LEU A 108 -9.94 -13.03 -7.97
CA LEU A 108 -11.02 -13.38 -8.90
C LEU A 108 -11.68 -14.75 -8.61
N LEU A 109 -11.73 -15.18 -7.34
CA LEU A 109 -12.37 -16.43 -6.89
C LEU A 109 -13.44 -16.22 -5.82
N THR A 110 -13.74 -14.99 -5.41
CA THR A 110 -14.93 -14.72 -4.60
C THR A 110 -15.77 -13.63 -5.24
N LEU A 111 -16.69 -14.09 -6.09
CA LEU A 111 -18.04 -13.56 -6.36
C LEU A 111 -18.19 -12.07 -6.73
N GLY A 112 -18.76 -11.85 -7.91
CA GLY A 112 -19.35 -10.58 -8.32
C GLY A 112 -18.60 -9.94 -9.48
N VAL A 113 -19.09 -10.20 -10.69
CA VAL A 113 -18.88 -9.31 -11.84
C VAL A 113 -19.06 -7.86 -11.35
N PRO A 114 -18.21 -6.89 -11.71
CA PRO A 114 -18.46 -5.48 -11.44
C PRO A 114 -19.60 -5.03 -12.35
N GLY A 115 -20.81 -5.43 -11.98
CA GLY A 115 -22.06 -4.93 -12.52
C GLY A 115 -22.48 -3.73 -11.69
N GLU A 116 -22.45 -2.57 -12.33
CA GLU A 116 -23.52 -1.59 -12.20
C GLU A 116 -23.58 -0.85 -10.86
N ALA A 117 -23.13 0.41 -10.89
CA ALA A 117 -23.66 1.41 -9.98
C ALA A 117 -25.17 1.56 -10.26
N THR A 118 -26.00 0.72 -9.63
CA THR A 118 -27.44 0.96 -9.56
C THR A 118 -27.65 2.15 -8.64
N ASN A 119 -27.74 3.33 -9.26
CA ASN A 119 -28.49 4.45 -8.72
C ASN A 119 -29.96 4.02 -8.60
N GLU A 120 -30.31 3.33 -7.53
CA GLU A 120 -31.71 3.17 -7.10
C GLU A 120 -31.80 3.34 -5.59
N GLY A 121 -31.63 4.59 -5.18
CA GLY A 121 -32.27 5.13 -3.98
C GLY A 121 -33.39 6.06 -4.43
N SER A 122 -34.35 5.51 -5.17
CA SER A 122 -35.60 6.20 -5.50
C SER A 122 -36.29 6.57 -4.19
N CYS A 123 -36.46 7.86 -3.99
CA CYS A 123 -37.39 8.41 -3.01
C CYS A 123 -38.80 8.03 -3.50
N SER A 124 -39.38 6.97 -2.94
CA SER A 124 -40.80 6.67 -3.09
C SER A 124 -41.47 6.50 -1.74
N VAL A 125 -42.36 7.47 -1.50
CA VAL A 125 -43.47 7.55 -0.56
C VAL A 125 -44.14 6.19 -0.29
N GLN A 126 -44.45 5.91 0.98
CA GLN A 126 -45.70 5.28 1.45
C GLN A 126 -45.81 5.50 2.97
N CYS A 127 -46.66 6.44 3.41
CA CYS A 127 -48.01 6.20 3.92
C CYS A 127 -48.07 5.43 5.26
N SER A 128 -48.48 6.15 6.31
CA SER A 128 -49.34 5.68 7.40
C SER A 128 -50.28 6.83 7.78
#